data_AF-A0A3B8MHD9-F1
#
_entry.id   AF-A0A3B8MHD9-F1
#
_cell.length_a   1.000
_cell.length_b   1.000
_cell.length_c   1.000
_cell.angle_alpha   90.00
_cell.angle_beta   90.00
_cell.angle_gamma   90.00
#
_symmetry.space_group_name_H-M   'P 1'
#
loop_
_entity.id
_entity.type
_entity.pdbx_description
1 polymer ?
#
loop_
_entity_poly.entity_id
_entity_poly.type
_entity_poly.pdbx_seq_one_letter_code
_entity_poly.pdbx_strand_id
1 'polypeptide(L)'
;MASLRELSALTSVSGVVSIRDNLTLESLIGLDGLTVLSGSVLIENNASLTTMTGLQNVGTVGQIVSIRDNESLESLEGLERLATAQGLVINGNASLLPNEANILLDQMVARGFQGLTNIAENNVSADLTIVDGNFVIRTQADIERLRSLGGDRFMVDGSLVIVESDLQDMEPLLTLVEVTGSLQIDRNPGLASLDGLFGLRTVGGNLEVTGNTALQSLFGINRVRTVKEHLVIFRNRRLRSLNSVRRMQVIGEGIDIRENEILPESDIIAFRDTMRARGFTGTFTHFNNGS
;
A
#
# COMPACT_ATOMS: atom_id res chain seq x y z
N MET A 1 10.91 -19.05 16.77
CA MET A 1 9.57 -19.68 16.74
C MET A 1 8.99 -19.53 15.33
N ALA A 2 8.20 -20.48 14.84
CA ALA A 2 7.66 -20.43 13.47
C ALA A 2 6.17 -20.08 13.38
N SER A 3 5.39 -20.17 14.47
CA SER A 3 3.94 -19.94 14.46
C SER A 3 3.42 -19.64 15.87
N LEU A 4 2.34 -18.85 15.95
CA LEU A 4 1.62 -18.51 17.19
C LEU A 4 0.21 -19.12 17.25
N ARG A 5 -0.19 -19.96 16.29
CA ARG A 5 -1.58 -20.44 16.15
C ARG A 5 -2.18 -21.09 17.41
N GLU A 6 -1.35 -21.76 18.21
CA GLU A 6 -1.75 -22.38 19.47
C GLU A 6 -2.22 -21.36 20.54
N LEU A 7 -1.90 -20.08 20.35
CA LEU A 7 -2.29 -18.99 21.25
C LEU A 7 -3.66 -18.39 20.93
N SER A 8 -4.36 -18.89 19.91
CA SER A 8 -5.65 -18.35 19.42
C SER A 8 -6.77 -18.31 20.46
N ALA A 9 -6.64 -19.07 21.55
CA ALA A 9 -7.58 -19.02 22.67
C ALA A 9 -7.37 -17.82 23.61
N LEU A 10 -6.26 -17.09 23.50
CA LEU A 10 -5.99 -15.91 24.33
C LEU A 10 -6.85 -14.73 23.90
N THR A 11 -7.53 -14.11 24.87
CA THR A 11 -8.39 -12.93 24.64
C THR A 11 -7.87 -11.65 25.30
N SER A 12 -7.02 -11.80 26.33
CA SER A 12 -6.39 -10.70 27.04
C SER A 12 -5.05 -11.12 27.64
N VAL A 13 -4.15 -10.16 27.80
CA VAL A 13 -2.86 -10.33 28.51
C VAL A 13 -2.66 -9.11 29.40
N SER A 14 -2.47 -9.35 30.70
CA SER A 14 -2.24 -8.27 31.68
C SER A 14 -0.78 -7.82 31.73
N GLY A 15 0.15 -8.70 31.35
CA GLY A 15 1.58 -8.43 31.28
C GLY A 15 2.05 -7.93 29.91
N VAL A 16 3.32 -8.15 29.63
CA VAL A 16 3.94 -7.78 28.35
C VAL A 16 3.75 -8.89 27.33
N VAL A 17 3.26 -8.57 26.14
CA VAL A 17 3.34 -9.44 24.96
C VAL A 17 4.68 -9.15 24.28
N SER A 18 5.65 -10.06 24.40
CA SER A 18 7.00 -9.92 23.84
C SER A 18 7.26 -10.98 22.79
N ILE A 19 7.40 -10.56 21.53
CA ILE A 19 7.68 -11.41 20.37
C ILE A 19 8.99 -10.92 19.78
N ARG A 20 10.08 -11.56 20.22
CA ARG A 20 11.44 -11.12 19.91
C ARG A 20 12.31 -12.21 19.33
N ASP A 21 13.19 -11.83 18.42
CA ASP A 21 14.25 -12.67 17.87
C ASP A 21 13.72 -13.95 17.19
N ASN A 22 12.56 -13.85 16.52
CA ASN A 22 11.97 -14.95 15.75
C ASN A 22 12.21 -14.74 14.26
N LEU A 23 13.41 -15.07 13.81
CA LEU A 23 13.85 -14.86 12.43
C LEU A 23 12.96 -15.53 11.37
N THR A 24 12.24 -16.60 11.72
CA THR A 24 11.37 -17.35 10.78
C THR A 24 9.88 -17.10 11.00
N LEU A 25 9.49 -16.19 11.90
CA LEU A 25 8.07 -15.93 12.18
C LEU A 25 7.51 -15.00 11.11
N GLU A 26 6.69 -15.56 10.22
CA GLU A 26 6.11 -14.80 9.10
C GLU A 26 4.83 -14.03 9.48
N SER A 27 4.16 -14.42 10.57
CA SER A 27 2.84 -13.90 10.93
C SER A 27 2.55 -13.98 12.43
N LEU A 28 1.72 -13.05 12.90
CA LEU A 28 1.20 -13.03 14.27
C LEU A 28 -0.15 -13.78 14.40
N ILE A 29 -0.61 -14.46 13.35
CA ILE A 29 -1.84 -15.27 13.38
C ILE A 29 -1.79 -16.26 14.54
N GLY A 30 -2.86 -16.30 15.33
CA GLY A 30 -2.90 -16.91 16.66
C GLY A 30 -3.00 -15.89 17.78
N LEU A 31 -2.76 -14.60 17.52
CA LEU A 31 -3.04 -13.52 18.47
C LEU A 31 -4.36 -12.78 18.19
N ASP A 32 -5.11 -13.25 17.19
CA ASP A 32 -6.31 -12.59 16.68
C ASP A 32 -7.50 -12.59 17.64
N GLY A 33 -7.44 -13.35 18.73
CA GLY A 33 -8.39 -13.28 19.84
C GLY A 33 -8.17 -12.09 20.79
N LEU A 34 -7.00 -11.46 20.77
CA LEU A 34 -6.63 -10.39 21.70
C LEU A 34 -7.38 -9.10 21.37
N THR A 35 -7.97 -8.49 22.40
CA THR A 35 -8.74 -7.23 22.26
C THR A 35 -8.23 -6.11 23.16
N VAL A 36 -7.87 -6.44 24.40
CA VAL A 36 -7.35 -5.50 25.40
C VAL A 36 -6.09 -6.09 26.04
N LEU A 37 -5.03 -5.30 26.08
CA LEU A 37 -3.74 -5.66 26.66
C LEU A 37 -3.37 -4.61 27.70
N SER A 38 -3.22 -4.97 28.97
CA SER A 38 -2.95 -3.98 30.02
C SER A 38 -1.47 -3.55 30.07
N GLY A 39 -0.57 -4.39 29.55
CA GLY A 39 0.87 -4.11 29.49
C GLY A 39 1.32 -3.54 28.14
N SER A 40 2.59 -3.82 27.80
CA SER A 40 3.21 -3.40 26.53
C SER A 40 3.14 -4.52 25.48
N VAL A 41 3.19 -4.12 24.21
CA VAL A 41 3.40 -5.03 23.07
C VAL A 41 4.76 -4.72 22.47
N LEU A 42 5.65 -5.71 22.42
CA LEU A 42 7.03 -5.57 21.95
C LEU A 42 7.26 -6.60 20.83
N ILE A 43 7.40 -6.13 19.59
CA ILE A 43 7.59 -6.96 18.39
C ILE A 43 8.90 -6.52 17.74
N GLU A 44 9.97 -7.23 18.07
CA GLU A 44 11.33 -6.76 17.76
C GLU A 44 12.18 -7.89 17.14
N ASN A 45 13.03 -7.59 16.15
CA ASN A 45 13.93 -8.56 15.52
C ASN A 45 13.24 -9.81 14.93
N ASN A 46 12.08 -9.67 14.28
CA ASN A 46 11.42 -10.76 13.57
C ASN A 46 11.60 -10.58 12.05
N ALA A 47 12.77 -10.98 11.55
CA ALA A 47 13.23 -10.65 10.20
C ALA A 47 12.27 -11.07 9.06
N SER A 48 11.51 -12.16 9.21
CA SER A 48 10.53 -12.62 8.21
C SER A 48 9.10 -12.08 8.41
N LEU A 49 8.84 -11.28 9.44
CA LEU A 49 7.49 -10.77 9.71
C LEU A 49 7.14 -9.66 8.71
N THR A 50 6.11 -9.89 7.88
CA THR A 50 5.75 -8.94 6.81
C THR A 50 4.62 -7.98 7.16
N THR A 51 3.78 -8.33 8.14
CA THR A 51 2.63 -7.53 8.60
C THR A 51 2.38 -7.72 10.09
N MET A 52 1.49 -6.91 10.67
CA MET A 52 0.97 -7.08 12.04
C MET A 52 -0.30 -7.94 12.09
N THR A 53 -0.63 -8.65 11.00
CA THR A 53 -1.82 -9.50 10.91
C THR A 53 -1.76 -10.57 12.01
N GLY A 54 -2.83 -10.65 12.80
CA GLY A 54 -2.88 -11.30 14.09
C GLY A 54 -3.24 -10.32 15.21
N LEU A 55 -2.99 -9.02 15.05
CA LEU A 55 -3.36 -8.01 16.04
C LEU A 55 -4.61 -7.20 15.68
N GLN A 56 -5.31 -7.54 14.59
CA GLN A 56 -6.39 -6.74 14.01
C GLN A 56 -7.56 -6.45 14.96
N ASN A 57 -7.67 -7.16 16.08
CA ASN A 57 -8.73 -6.98 17.09
C ASN A 57 -8.28 -6.18 18.32
N VAL A 58 -6.98 -5.90 18.46
CA VAL A 58 -6.44 -5.16 19.60
C VAL A 58 -6.84 -3.69 19.51
N GLY A 59 -7.71 -3.26 20.43
CA GLY A 59 -8.18 -1.88 20.52
C GLY A 59 -7.42 -1.04 21.55
N THR A 60 -6.94 -1.67 22.62
CA THR A 60 -6.30 -0.98 23.75
C THR A 60 -5.05 -1.71 24.19
N VAL A 61 -3.96 -0.94 24.29
CA VAL A 61 -2.72 -1.31 24.94
C VAL A 61 -2.50 -0.34 26.10
N GLY A 62 -2.34 -0.85 27.31
CA GLY A 62 -2.25 0.00 28.51
C GLY A 62 -0.94 0.77 28.61
N GLN A 63 0.11 0.29 27.94
CA GLN A 63 1.45 0.88 27.91
C GLN A 63 1.88 1.19 26.46
N ILE A 64 3.07 0.78 26.05
CA ILE A 64 3.66 1.11 24.75
C ILE A 64 3.49 -0.07 23.77
N VAL A 65 3.27 0.26 22.50
CA VAL A 65 3.47 -0.64 21.36
C VAL A 65 4.81 -0.29 20.70
N SER A 66 5.75 -1.24 20.69
CA SER A 66 7.10 -1.12 20.12
C SER A 66 7.25 -2.11 18.98
N ILE A 67 7.51 -1.61 17.77
CA ILE A 67 7.71 -2.39 16.54
C ILE A 67 9.06 -2.01 15.97
N ARG A 68 10.06 -2.86 16.20
CA ARG A 68 11.46 -2.53 15.93
C ARG A 68 12.17 -3.58 15.10
N ASP A 69 13.03 -3.17 14.18
CA ASP A 69 14.00 -4.07 13.56
C ASP A 69 13.35 -5.33 12.91
N ASN A 70 12.16 -5.19 12.33
CA ASN A 70 11.51 -6.23 11.55
C ASN A 70 11.75 -5.93 10.07
N GLU A 71 12.90 -6.34 9.55
CA GLU A 71 13.42 -5.90 8.24
C GLU A 71 12.46 -6.14 7.06
N SER A 72 11.69 -7.23 7.06
CA SER A 72 10.72 -7.55 6.01
C SER A 72 9.32 -6.96 6.22
N LEU A 73 9.11 -6.16 7.26
CA LEU A 73 7.80 -5.58 7.56
C LEU A 73 7.41 -4.59 6.46
N GLU A 74 6.49 -4.98 5.57
CA GLU A 74 6.01 -4.13 4.48
C GLU A 74 4.80 -3.28 4.91
N SER A 75 4.08 -3.65 5.97
CA SER A 75 2.85 -2.94 6.33
C SER A 75 2.51 -3.10 7.80
N LEU A 76 1.84 -2.09 8.37
CA LEU A 76 1.25 -2.14 9.70
C LEU A 76 -0.19 -2.69 9.71
N GLU A 77 -0.62 -3.31 8.61
CA GLU A 77 -1.88 -4.05 8.51
C GLU A 77 -2.03 -5.01 9.70
N GLY A 78 -3.14 -4.92 10.41
CA GLY A 78 -3.38 -5.55 11.71
C GLY A 78 -3.38 -4.60 12.91
N LEU A 79 -3.00 -3.33 12.76
CA LEU A 79 -3.08 -2.33 13.85
C LEU A 79 -4.21 -1.32 13.68
N GLU A 80 -5.11 -1.53 12.71
CA GLU A 80 -6.13 -0.56 12.35
C GLU A 80 -7.10 -0.25 13.50
N ARG A 81 -7.34 -1.20 14.41
CA ARG A 81 -8.25 -1.00 15.55
C ARG A 81 -7.60 -0.37 16.77
N LEU A 82 -6.29 -0.22 16.80
CA LEU A 82 -5.57 0.30 17.96
C LEU A 82 -5.98 1.76 18.23
N ALA A 83 -6.77 1.98 19.28
CA ALA A 83 -7.35 3.28 19.64
C ALA A 83 -6.63 3.94 20.81
N THR A 84 -6.04 3.15 21.70
CA THR A 84 -5.34 3.66 22.88
C THR A 84 -4.05 2.91 23.11
N ALA A 85 -2.95 3.66 23.22
CA ALA A 85 -1.69 3.26 23.82
C ALA A 85 -1.05 4.50 24.45
N GLN A 86 -0.15 4.33 25.43
CA GLN A 86 0.64 5.47 25.92
C GLN A 86 1.65 5.95 24.86
N GLY A 87 2.14 5.02 24.05
CA GLY A 87 3.02 5.33 22.92
C GLY A 87 2.99 4.26 21.84
N LEU A 88 3.13 4.69 20.58
CA LEU A 88 3.41 3.84 19.44
C LEU A 88 4.80 4.22 18.89
N VAL A 89 5.74 3.28 18.98
CA VAL A 89 7.12 3.45 18.52
C VAL A 89 7.39 2.48 17.39
N ILE A 90 7.80 3.03 16.24
CA ILE A 90 8.09 2.26 15.03
C ILE A 90 9.47 2.71 14.51
N ASN A 91 10.49 1.86 14.61
CA ASN A 91 11.85 2.12 14.10
C ASN A 91 12.47 0.86 13.46
N GLY A 92 13.53 1.01 12.66
CA GLY A 92 14.31 -0.11 12.14
C GLY A 92 13.58 -1.05 11.16
N ASN A 93 12.38 -0.70 10.68
CA ASN A 93 11.61 -1.56 9.76
C ASN A 93 11.87 -1.17 8.30
N ALA A 94 13.01 -1.59 7.74
CA ALA A 94 13.51 -1.14 6.43
C ALA A 94 12.55 -1.34 5.23
N SER A 95 11.69 -2.34 5.27
CA SER A 95 10.70 -2.58 4.21
C SER A 95 9.45 -1.70 4.32
N LEU A 96 9.18 -1.11 5.48
CA LEU A 96 7.98 -0.32 5.75
C LEU A 96 8.13 1.08 5.19
N LEU A 97 7.36 1.43 4.16
CA LEU A 97 7.48 2.74 3.53
C LEU A 97 6.91 3.85 4.44
N PRO A 98 7.44 5.09 4.37
CA PRO A 98 7.00 6.19 5.23
C PRO A 98 5.51 6.46 5.05
N ASN A 99 5.03 6.45 3.81
CA ASN A 99 3.62 6.64 3.54
C ASN A 99 2.75 5.54 4.16
N GLU A 100 3.13 4.27 4.07
CA GLU A 100 2.37 3.16 4.68
C GLU A 100 2.24 3.34 6.20
N ALA A 101 3.33 3.74 6.87
CA ALA A 101 3.30 4.06 8.31
C ALA A 101 2.45 5.31 8.61
N ASN A 102 2.60 6.37 7.80
CA ASN A 102 1.88 7.64 7.97
C ASN A 102 0.38 7.49 7.73
N ILE A 103 -0.06 6.66 6.79
CA ILE A 103 -1.48 6.40 6.51
C ILE A 103 -2.16 5.79 7.74
N LEU A 104 -1.56 4.77 8.34
CA LEU A 104 -2.10 4.19 9.57
C LEU A 104 -2.13 5.26 10.67
N LEU A 105 -1.06 6.04 10.81
CA LEU A 105 -1.00 7.12 11.79
C LEU A 105 -2.12 8.15 11.59
N ASP A 106 -2.34 8.63 10.38
CA ASP A 106 -3.41 9.57 10.03
C ASP A 106 -4.79 8.97 10.36
N GLN A 107 -5.01 7.68 10.06
CA GLN A 107 -6.24 6.98 10.41
C GLN A 107 -6.44 6.85 11.93
N MET A 108 -5.37 6.58 12.68
CA MET A 108 -5.40 6.52 14.14
C MET A 108 -5.72 7.89 14.73
N VAL A 109 -5.08 8.95 14.24
CA VAL A 109 -5.35 10.34 14.64
C VAL A 109 -6.80 10.73 14.33
N ALA A 110 -7.30 10.42 13.13
CA ALA A 110 -8.68 10.68 12.74
C ALA A 110 -9.71 9.96 13.63
N ARG A 111 -9.34 8.83 14.23
CA ARG A 111 -10.17 8.07 15.20
C ARG A 111 -9.97 8.52 16.65
N GLY A 112 -9.16 9.55 16.89
CA GLY A 112 -8.91 10.09 18.21
C GLY A 112 -7.93 9.26 19.04
N PHE A 113 -6.91 8.67 18.42
CA PHE A 113 -5.88 7.91 19.12
C PHE A 113 -5.25 8.71 20.27
N GLN A 114 -5.24 8.12 21.47
CA GLN A 114 -4.91 8.82 22.72
C GLN A 114 -3.44 8.63 23.18
N GLY A 115 -2.50 8.43 22.25
CA GLY A 115 -1.09 8.16 22.54
C GLY A 115 -0.12 9.05 21.79
N LEU A 116 1.12 9.12 22.29
CA LEU A 116 2.22 9.74 21.55
C LEU A 116 2.68 8.80 20.43
N THR A 117 2.89 9.34 19.23
CA THR A 117 3.41 8.57 18.10
C THR A 117 4.81 9.05 17.77
N ASN A 118 5.75 8.11 17.66
CA ASN A 118 7.12 8.38 17.25
C ASN A 118 7.51 7.38 16.17
N ILE A 119 7.71 7.92 14.96
CA ILE A 119 8.22 7.22 13.79
C ILE A 119 9.61 7.81 13.55
N ALA A 120 10.64 7.18 14.08
CA ALA A 120 12.03 7.58 13.89
C ALA A 120 12.79 6.42 13.24
N GLU A 121 13.70 6.70 12.31
CA GLU A 121 14.67 5.71 11.81
C GLU A 121 14.07 4.37 11.34
N ASN A 122 12.95 4.34 10.61
CA ASN A 122 12.51 3.11 9.89
C ASN A 122 13.39 2.76 8.68
N ASN A 123 14.55 3.39 8.59
CA ASN A 123 15.60 3.14 7.62
C ASN A 123 15.15 3.02 6.16
N VAL A 124 14.05 3.67 5.81
CA VAL A 124 13.64 3.81 4.42
C VAL A 124 14.77 4.45 3.62
N SER A 125 15.51 5.39 4.23
CA SER A 125 16.56 6.16 3.56
C SER A 125 17.91 5.47 3.38
N ALA A 126 18.18 4.31 3.97
CA ALA A 126 19.50 3.67 3.77
C ALA A 126 19.64 3.04 2.38
N ASP A 127 18.53 2.52 1.82
CA ASP A 127 18.49 1.85 0.50
C ASP A 127 17.44 2.44 -0.46
N LEU A 128 16.61 3.41 -0.04
CA LEU A 128 15.67 4.09 -0.94
C LEU A 128 16.29 5.36 -1.51
N THR A 129 16.54 5.35 -2.82
CA THR A 129 16.94 6.57 -3.52
C THR A 129 15.72 7.47 -3.73
N ILE A 130 15.86 8.75 -3.36
CA ILE A 130 14.86 9.77 -3.67
C ILE A 130 15.25 10.44 -4.98
N VAL A 131 14.43 10.26 -6.00
CA VAL A 131 14.59 10.91 -7.30
C VAL A 131 13.66 12.13 -7.34
N ASP A 132 14.22 13.31 -7.12
CA ASP A 132 13.48 14.58 -7.15
C ASP A 132 13.13 15.00 -8.60
N GLY A 133 11.87 15.41 -8.80
CA GLY A 133 11.40 16.01 -10.03
C GLY A 133 10.18 15.34 -10.68
N ASN A 134 9.68 16.00 -11.72
CA ASN A 134 8.59 15.47 -12.54
C ASN A 134 9.15 14.80 -13.79
N PHE A 135 8.69 13.59 -14.09
CA PHE A 135 9.20 12.78 -15.19
C PHE A 135 8.12 12.50 -16.22
N VAL A 136 8.48 12.65 -17.50
CA VAL A 136 7.61 12.28 -18.62
C VAL A 136 8.31 11.20 -19.43
N ILE A 137 7.68 10.04 -19.56
CA ILE A 137 8.16 8.89 -20.30
C ILE A 137 7.38 8.79 -21.60
N ARG A 138 8.08 8.96 -22.72
CA ARG A 138 7.56 8.73 -24.07
C ARG A 138 8.31 7.62 -24.81
N THR A 139 9.52 7.32 -24.38
CA THR A 139 10.43 6.36 -25.02
C THR A 139 11.08 5.44 -24.01
N GLN A 140 11.67 4.33 -24.50
CA GLN A 140 12.46 3.43 -23.66
C GLN A 140 13.66 4.13 -22.98
N ALA A 141 14.27 5.10 -23.66
CA ALA A 141 15.38 5.87 -23.10
C ALA A 141 14.95 6.74 -21.90
N ASP A 142 13.71 7.23 -21.88
CA ASP A 142 13.21 8.05 -20.76
C ASP A 142 13.05 7.20 -19.49
N ILE A 143 12.50 5.99 -19.61
CA ILE A 143 12.29 5.06 -18.49
C ILE A 143 13.62 4.49 -17.97
N GLU A 144 14.57 4.22 -18.86
CA GLU A 144 15.93 3.82 -18.50
C GLU A 144 16.69 4.92 -17.75
N ARG A 145 16.53 6.18 -18.20
CA ARG A 145 17.10 7.34 -17.50
C ARG A 145 16.55 7.44 -16.09
N LEU A 146 15.25 7.30 -15.89
CA LEU A 146 14.66 7.32 -14.55
C LEU A 146 15.21 6.19 -13.67
N ARG A 147 15.33 4.97 -14.19
CA ARG A 147 15.94 3.86 -13.45
C ARG A 147 17.40 4.13 -13.07
N SER A 148 18.18 4.75 -13.96
CA SER A 148 19.58 5.10 -13.66
C SER A 148 19.71 6.09 -12.49
N LEU A 149 18.67 6.90 -12.22
CA LEU A 149 18.61 7.79 -11.06
C LEU A 149 18.18 7.07 -9.79
N GLY A 150 17.34 6.03 -9.91
CA GLY A 150 16.72 5.35 -8.77
C GLY A 150 17.54 4.20 -8.14
N GLY A 151 18.40 3.53 -8.92
CA GLY A 151 19.15 2.38 -8.40
C GLY A 151 18.24 1.19 -8.04
N ASP A 152 18.50 0.54 -6.91
CA ASP A 152 17.89 -0.75 -6.55
C ASP A 152 16.48 -0.64 -5.95
N ARG A 153 16.16 0.47 -5.29
CA ARG A 153 14.81 0.81 -4.79
C ARG A 153 14.69 2.33 -4.79
N PHE A 154 13.62 2.87 -5.35
CA PHE A 154 13.48 4.34 -5.41
C PHE A 154 12.06 4.86 -5.31
N MET A 155 11.96 6.11 -4.90
CA MET A 155 10.74 6.90 -5.02
C MET A 155 10.97 8.07 -5.97
N VAL A 156 9.90 8.51 -6.61
CA VAL A 156 9.85 9.79 -7.34
C VAL A 156 9.22 10.82 -6.41
N ASP A 157 10.01 11.81 -5.99
CA ASP A 157 9.48 12.99 -5.31
C ASP A 157 9.01 14.00 -6.36
N GLY A 158 7.77 13.80 -6.80
CA GLY A 158 7.16 14.48 -7.94
C GLY A 158 6.15 13.59 -8.66
N SER A 159 5.77 13.98 -9.87
CA SER A 159 4.81 13.26 -10.70
C SER A 159 5.50 12.45 -11.80
N LEU A 160 4.88 11.33 -12.16
CA LEU A 160 5.33 10.45 -13.25
C LEU A 160 4.24 10.35 -14.31
N VAL A 161 4.56 10.73 -15.55
CA VAL A 161 3.63 10.71 -16.67
C VAL A 161 4.18 9.79 -17.77
N ILE A 162 3.51 8.68 -18.02
CA ILE A 162 3.80 7.74 -19.12
C ILE A 162 2.75 7.99 -20.20
N VAL A 163 3.12 8.68 -21.27
CA VAL A 163 2.15 9.20 -22.23
C VAL A 163 2.59 9.06 -23.67
N GLU A 164 1.65 8.64 -24.53
CA GLU A 164 1.89 8.54 -25.99
C GLU A 164 3.17 7.76 -26.32
N SER A 165 3.47 6.74 -25.51
CA SER A 165 4.74 6.04 -25.57
C SER A 165 4.70 4.84 -26.51
N ASP A 166 5.88 4.50 -27.02
CA ASP A 166 6.18 3.27 -27.74
C ASP A 166 6.76 2.17 -26.83
N LEU A 167 6.61 2.33 -25.50
CA LEU A 167 7.15 1.40 -24.51
C LEU A 167 6.69 -0.03 -24.78
N GLN A 168 7.67 -0.92 -24.84
CA GLN A 168 7.45 -2.37 -24.87
C GLN A 168 7.79 -3.01 -23.53
N ASP A 169 8.65 -2.36 -22.74
CA ASP A 169 9.16 -2.87 -21.48
C ASP A 169 9.12 -1.81 -20.38
N MET A 170 8.51 -2.17 -19.25
CA MET A 170 8.42 -1.35 -18.05
C MET A 170 9.32 -1.85 -16.91
N GLU A 171 10.11 -2.92 -17.12
CA GLU A 171 11.05 -3.46 -16.12
C GLU A 171 11.88 -2.40 -15.38
N PRO A 172 12.33 -1.29 -16.01
CA PRO A 172 13.12 -0.30 -15.29
C PRO A 172 12.36 0.33 -14.10
N LEU A 173 11.02 0.34 -14.10
CA LEU A 173 10.23 0.84 -12.97
C LEU A 173 9.97 -0.21 -11.88
N LEU A 174 10.42 -1.47 -12.03
CA LEU A 174 10.03 -2.59 -11.15
C LEU A 174 10.28 -2.32 -9.66
N THR A 175 11.29 -1.49 -9.37
CA THR A 175 11.74 -1.12 -8.03
C THR A 175 11.27 0.28 -7.58
N LEU A 176 10.46 0.95 -8.40
CA LEU A 176 9.74 2.17 -8.00
C LEU A 176 8.71 1.80 -6.94
N VAL A 177 8.81 2.38 -5.76
CA VAL A 177 7.90 2.07 -4.64
C VAL A 177 6.89 3.17 -4.35
N GLU A 178 7.18 4.41 -4.76
CA GLU A 178 6.35 5.55 -4.46
C GLU A 178 6.49 6.67 -5.50
N VAL A 179 5.36 7.33 -5.79
CA VAL A 179 5.29 8.60 -6.50
C VAL A 179 4.58 9.59 -5.56
N THR A 180 5.27 10.63 -5.10
CA THR A 180 4.69 11.59 -4.13
C THR A 180 3.62 12.48 -4.76
N GLY A 181 3.71 12.71 -6.08
CA GLY A 181 2.69 13.37 -6.90
C GLY A 181 1.76 12.39 -7.62
N SER A 182 1.31 12.77 -8.80
CA SER A 182 0.40 11.96 -9.62
C SER A 182 1.16 10.97 -10.51
N LEU A 183 0.56 9.80 -10.72
CA LEU A 183 0.98 8.82 -11.73
C LEU A 183 -0.07 8.77 -12.83
N GLN A 184 0.30 9.22 -14.03
CA GLN A 184 -0.56 9.18 -15.21
C GLN A 184 0.02 8.21 -16.24
N ILE A 185 -0.79 7.27 -16.72
CA ILE A 185 -0.47 6.30 -17.77
C ILE A 185 -1.51 6.48 -18.86
N ASP A 186 -1.23 7.36 -19.83
CA ASP A 186 -2.21 7.89 -20.77
C ASP A 186 -1.84 7.61 -22.24
N ARG A 187 -2.81 7.14 -23.04
CA ARG A 187 -2.66 6.95 -24.50
C ARG A 187 -1.41 6.15 -24.90
N ASN A 188 -1.13 5.02 -24.26
CA ASN A 188 -0.07 4.10 -24.68
C ASN A 188 -0.69 2.89 -25.40
N PRO A 189 -0.97 2.97 -26.72
CA PRO A 189 -1.79 1.97 -27.43
C PRO A 189 -1.12 0.59 -27.51
N GLY A 190 0.21 0.53 -27.46
CA GLY A 190 1.00 -0.71 -27.45
C GLY A 190 1.19 -1.32 -26.06
N LEU A 191 0.85 -0.60 -24.99
CA LEU A 191 1.11 -1.03 -23.62
C LEU A 191 0.12 -2.13 -23.21
N ALA A 192 0.61 -3.37 -23.13
CA ALA A 192 -0.20 -4.54 -22.83
C ALA A 192 -0.16 -4.93 -21.34
N SER A 193 0.84 -4.46 -20.59
CA SER A 193 1.04 -4.77 -19.17
C SER A 193 1.54 -3.55 -18.39
N LEU A 194 1.29 -3.55 -17.09
CA LEU A 194 1.84 -2.59 -16.13
C LEU A 194 2.90 -3.22 -15.22
N ASP A 195 3.36 -4.44 -15.47
CA ASP A 195 4.14 -5.24 -14.49
C ASP A 195 5.42 -4.57 -13.98
N GLY A 196 5.97 -3.63 -14.75
CA GLY A 196 7.03 -2.75 -14.28
C GLY A 196 6.65 -1.88 -13.08
N LEU A 197 5.40 -1.76 -12.68
CA LEU A 197 4.96 -1.01 -11.50
C LEU A 197 4.73 -1.90 -10.28
N PHE A 198 5.12 -3.18 -10.31
CA PHE A 198 4.84 -4.15 -9.23
C PHE A 198 5.41 -3.72 -7.86
N GLY A 199 6.48 -2.93 -7.85
CA GLY A 199 7.05 -2.31 -6.65
C GLY A 199 6.18 -1.20 -6.05
N LEU A 200 5.29 -0.58 -6.81
CA LEU A 200 4.58 0.63 -6.41
C LEU A 200 3.58 0.34 -5.30
N ARG A 201 3.66 1.12 -4.21
CA ARG A 201 2.78 1.02 -3.04
C ARG A 201 1.89 2.23 -2.87
N THR A 202 2.38 3.43 -3.19
CA THR A 202 1.64 4.67 -2.96
C THR A 202 1.78 5.66 -4.11
N VAL A 203 0.66 6.31 -4.42
CA VAL A 203 0.58 7.50 -5.28
C VAL A 203 0.01 8.64 -4.45
N GLY A 204 0.78 9.70 -4.29
CA GLY A 204 0.42 10.82 -3.43
C GLY A 204 -0.54 11.83 -4.07
N GLY A 205 -0.77 11.75 -5.38
CA GLY A 205 -1.81 12.48 -6.11
C GLY A 205 -2.81 11.53 -6.77
N ASN A 206 -3.12 11.81 -8.04
CA ASN A 206 -4.02 10.98 -8.85
C ASN A 206 -3.29 9.76 -9.44
N LEU A 207 -3.98 8.63 -9.48
CA LEU A 207 -3.58 7.47 -10.27
C LEU A 207 -4.51 7.34 -11.48
N GLU A 208 -3.99 7.68 -12.65
CA GLU A 208 -4.74 7.71 -13.90
C GLU A 208 -4.22 6.65 -14.86
N VAL A 209 -5.08 5.71 -15.24
CA VAL A 209 -4.79 4.72 -16.29
C VAL A 209 -5.81 4.94 -17.40
N THR A 210 -5.41 5.63 -18.46
CA THR A 210 -6.34 6.19 -19.45
C THR A 210 -5.93 5.86 -20.89
N GLY A 211 -6.87 5.42 -21.72
CA GLY A 211 -6.64 5.25 -23.16
C GLY A 211 -5.58 4.21 -23.56
N ASN A 212 -5.26 3.23 -22.71
CA ASN A 212 -4.31 2.16 -23.02
C ASN A 212 -5.05 0.98 -23.65
N THR A 213 -5.25 1.02 -24.97
CA THR A 213 -6.20 0.13 -25.68
C THR A 213 -5.76 -1.34 -25.80
N ALA A 214 -4.48 -1.64 -25.58
CA ALA A 214 -3.98 -3.02 -25.51
C ALA A 214 -4.02 -3.61 -24.10
N LEU A 215 -4.17 -2.78 -23.06
CA LEU A 215 -4.06 -3.19 -21.68
C LEU A 215 -5.23 -4.09 -21.27
N GLN A 216 -4.92 -5.30 -20.82
CA GLN A 216 -5.92 -6.30 -20.43
C GLN A 216 -6.14 -6.43 -18.93
N SER A 217 -5.17 -5.96 -18.14
CA SER A 217 -5.10 -6.14 -16.70
C SER A 217 -4.38 -4.97 -16.03
N LEU A 218 -4.71 -4.70 -14.77
CA LEU A 218 -4.01 -3.75 -13.90
C LEU A 218 -3.03 -4.44 -12.94
N PHE A 219 -2.58 -5.68 -13.23
CA PHE A 219 -1.79 -6.49 -12.29
C PHE A 219 -0.53 -5.79 -11.78
N GLY A 220 0.17 -5.03 -12.62
CA GLY A 220 1.34 -4.28 -12.19
C GLY A 220 1.12 -3.29 -11.05
N ILE A 221 -0.09 -2.77 -10.85
CA ILE A 221 -0.40 -1.86 -9.72
C ILE A 221 -1.16 -2.57 -8.59
N ASN A 222 -1.13 -3.91 -8.53
CA ASN A 222 -1.89 -4.69 -7.54
C ASN A 222 -1.36 -4.59 -6.09
N ARG A 223 -0.18 -4.01 -5.91
CA ARG A 223 0.40 -3.72 -4.60
C ARG A 223 0.19 -2.28 -4.15
N VAL A 224 -0.40 -1.42 -5.00
CA VAL A 224 -0.78 -0.06 -4.58
C VAL A 224 -1.83 -0.15 -3.49
N ARG A 225 -1.51 0.42 -2.33
CA ARG A 225 -2.39 0.50 -1.17
C ARG A 225 -3.09 1.85 -1.09
N THR A 226 -2.46 2.91 -1.57
CA THR A 226 -2.96 4.27 -1.39
C THR A 226 -2.84 5.12 -2.64
N VAL A 227 -3.95 5.81 -2.94
CA VAL A 227 -4.06 6.91 -3.89
C VAL A 227 -4.68 8.07 -3.11
N LYS A 228 -3.92 9.15 -2.85
CA LYS A 228 -4.42 10.19 -1.94
C LYS A 228 -5.52 11.07 -2.55
N GLU A 229 -5.59 11.16 -3.88
CA GLU A 229 -6.63 11.93 -4.58
C GLU A 229 -7.59 10.98 -5.32
N HIS A 230 -7.55 10.94 -6.66
CA HIS A 230 -8.47 10.18 -7.49
C HIS A 230 -7.84 8.94 -8.12
N LEU A 231 -8.64 7.87 -8.20
CA LEU A 231 -8.38 6.75 -9.10
C LEU A 231 -9.22 6.92 -10.37
N VAL A 232 -8.55 7.07 -11.52
CA VAL A 232 -9.21 7.24 -12.83
C VAL A 232 -8.84 6.08 -13.74
N ILE A 233 -9.84 5.30 -14.16
CA ILE A 233 -9.70 4.18 -15.10
C ILE A 233 -10.61 4.44 -16.28
N PHE A 234 -10.03 4.94 -17.38
CA PHE A 234 -10.79 5.48 -18.50
C PHE A 234 -10.34 4.89 -19.84
N ARG A 235 -11.27 4.50 -20.71
CA ARG A 235 -10.94 4.09 -22.11
C ARG A 235 -9.90 2.98 -22.24
N ASN A 236 -9.80 2.06 -21.28
CA ASN A 236 -8.98 0.86 -21.41
C ASN A 236 -9.83 -0.27 -21.99
N ARG A 237 -10.10 -0.19 -23.31
CA ARG A 237 -11.11 -1.03 -24.00
C ARG A 237 -10.94 -2.54 -23.86
N ARG A 238 -9.72 -3.01 -23.54
CA ARG A 238 -9.42 -4.43 -23.35
C ARG A 238 -9.31 -4.86 -21.88
N LEU A 239 -9.51 -3.94 -20.93
CA LEU A 239 -9.42 -4.23 -19.51
C LEU A 239 -10.57 -5.15 -19.09
N ARG A 240 -10.23 -6.30 -18.50
CA ARG A 240 -11.22 -7.35 -18.18
C ARG A 240 -11.64 -7.38 -16.73
N SER A 241 -10.87 -6.78 -15.82
CA SER A 241 -11.14 -6.88 -14.38
C SER A 241 -10.49 -5.77 -13.56
N LEU A 242 -11.11 -5.46 -12.42
CA LEU A 242 -10.56 -4.59 -11.37
C LEU A 242 -9.97 -5.36 -10.19
N ASN A 243 -9.87 -6.69 -10.24
CA ASN A 243 -9.38 -7.50 -9.13
C ASN A 243 -8.00 -7.06 -8.61
N SER A 244 -7.12 -6.61 -9.50
CA SER A 244 -5.79 -6.11 -9.14
C SER A 244 -5.85 -4.91 -8.19
N VAL A 245 -6.79 -3.98 -8.39
CA VAL A 245 -6.89 -2.76 -7.56
C VAL A 245 -7.81 -2.93 -6.34
N ARG A 246 -8.50 -4.07 -6.17
CA ARG A 246 -9.31 -4.36 -4.98
C ARG A 246 -8.51 -4.42 -3.68
N ARG A 247 -7.18 -4.42 -3.73
CA ARG A 247 -6.28 -4.41 -2.57
C ARG A 247 -5.96 -3.02 -2.03
N MET A 248 -6.38 -1.96 -2.73
CA MET A 248 -6.23 -0.58 -2.26
C MET A 248 -7.00 -0.36 -0.96
N GLN A 249 -6.34 0.22 0.03
CA GLN A 249 -6.92 0.52 1.33
C GLN A 249 -7.46 1.95 1.39
N VAL A 250 -6.78 2.89 0.74
CA VAL A 250 -7.16 4.32 0.77
C VAL A 250 -7.23 4.87 -0.65
N ILE A 251 -8.39 5.46 -0.96
CA ILE A 251 -8.59 6.36 -2.10
C ILE A 251 -9.25 7.61 -1.51
N GLY A 252 -8.69 8.80 -1.77
CA GLY A 252 -9.13 10.01 -1.09
C GLY A 252 -10.44 10.57 -1.62
N GLU A 253 -10.39 11.20 -2.78
CA GLU A 253 -11.47 12.09 -3.25
C GLU A 253 -12.49 11.40 -4.14
N GLY A 254 -12.03 10.56 -5.06
CA GLY A 254 -12.92 10.02 -6.07
C GLY A 254 -12.41 8.80 -6.82
N ILE A 255 -13.37 8.07 -7.38
CA ILE A 255 -13.16 6.92 -8.27
C ILE A 255 -13.98 7.17 -9.53
N ASP A 256 -13.32 7.32 -10.67
CA ASP A 256 -13.96 7.47 -11.98
C ASP A 256 -13.60 6.28 -12.89
N ILE A 257 -14.59 5.45 -13.22
CA ILE A 257 -14.42 4.24 -14.03
C ILE A 257 -15.39 4.28 -15.19
N ARG A 258 -14.92 4.66 -16.37
CA ARG A 258 -15.81 4.90 -17.51
C ARG A 258 -15.20 4.53 -18.84
N GLU A 259 -16.06 4.20 -19.81
CA GLU A 259 -15.66 3.86 -21.18
C GLU A 259 -14.69 2.65 -21.26
N ASN A 260 -14.78 1.69 -20.33
CA ASN A 260 -14.02 0.42 -20.39
C ASN A 260 -14.92 -0.68 -20.97
N GLU A 261 -14.94 -0.78 -22.30
CA GLU A 261 -15.94 -1.51 -23.11
C GLU A 261 -16.23 -2.96 -22.70
N ILE A 262 -15.23 -3.70 -22.21
CA ILE A 262 -15.39 -5.10 -21.82
C ILE A 262 -15.25 -5.36 -20.31
N LEU A 263 -15.09 -4.30 -19.51
CA LEU A 263 -14.97 -4.42 -18.06
C LEU A 263 -16.36 -4.68 -17.45
N PRO A 264 -16.62 -5.84 -16.83
CA PRO A 264 -17.96 -6.17 -16.36
C PRO A 264 -18.46 -5.21 -15.27
N GLU A 265 -19.72 -4.79 -15.36
CA GLU A 265 -20.35 -3.94 -14.33
C GLU A 265 -20.33 -4.59 -12.94
N SER A 266 -20.47 -5.92 -12.87
CA SER A 266 -20.36 -6.69 -11.62
C SER A 266 -19.00 -6.50 -10.93
N ASP A 267 -17.91 -6.38 -11.71
CA ASP A 267 -16.57 -6.16 -11.19
C ASP A 267 -16.42 -4.75 -10.61
N ILE A 268 -17.02 -3.76 -11.27
CA ILE A 268 -17.08 -2.35 -10.82
C ILE A 268 -17.88 -2.24 -9.51
N ILE A 269 -19.07 -2.85 -9.47
CA ILE A 269 -19.94 -2.85 -8.29
C ILE A 269 -19.21 -3.47 -7.09
N ALA A 270 -18.60 -4.63 -7.29
CA ALA A 270 -17.93 -5.29 -6.18
C ALA A 270 -16.66 -4.52 -5.74
N PHE A 271 -15.97 -3.81 -6.64
CA PHE A 271 -14.88 -2.91 -6.26
C PHE A 271 -15.39 -1.73 -5.41
N ARG A 272 -16.48 -1.08 -5.85
CA ARG A 272 -17.17 -0.02 -5.09
C ARG A 272 -17.53 -0.48 -3.69
N ASP A 273 -18.16 -1.64 -3.57
CA ASP A 273 -18.63 -2.16 -2.29
C ASP A 273 -17.45 -2.51 -1.38
N THR A 274 -16.34 -3.01 -1.95
CA THR A 274 -15.09 -3.22 -1.21
C THR A 274 -14.53 -1.91 -0.65
N MET A 275 -14.47 -0.84 -1.47
CA MET A 275 -13.95 0.46 -1.01
C MET A 275 -14.86 1.09 0.03
N ARG A 276 -16.19 1.02 -0.15
CA ARG A 276 -17.17 1.52 0.83
C ARG A 276 -17.08 0.78 2.16
N ALA A 277 -16.90 -0.55 2.13
CA ALA A 277 -16.68 -1.33 3.34
C ALA A 277 -15.39 -0.92 4.08
N ARG A 278 -14.40 -0.37 3.37
CA ARG A 278 -13.18 0.22 3.94
C ARG A 278 -13.32 1.70 4.33
N GLY A 279 -14.52 2.27 4.22
CA GLY A 279 -14.80 3.64 4.65
C GLY A 279 -14.60 4.70 3.57
N PHE A 280 -14.49 4.33 2.30
CA PHE A 280 -14.48 5.30 1.20
C PHE A 280 -15.80 6.08 1.15
N THR A 281 -15.71 7.41 1.27
CA THR A 281 -16.84 8.36 1.24
C THR A 281 -16.81 9.31 0.05
N GLY A 282 -15.79 9.21 -0.81
CA GLY A 282 -15.60 10.05 -1.98
C GLY A 282 -16.61 9.78 -3.10
N THR A 283 -16.45 10.52 -4.19
CA THR A 283 -17.30 10.36 -5.37
C THR A 283 -17.01 9.02 -6.07
N PHE A 284 -18.05 8.34 -6.53
CA PHE A 284 -17.90 7.12 -7.33
C PHE A 284 -18.73 7.24 -8.60
N THR A 285 -18.06 7.40 -9.73
CA THR A 285 -18.69 7.56 -11.04
C THR A 285 -18.34 6.37 -11.92
N HIS A 286 -19.37 5.76 -12.53
CA HIS A 286 -19.15 4.78 -13.58
C HIS A 286 -20.24 4.85 -14.65
N PHE A 287 -19.84 4.78 -15.92
CA PHE A 287 -20.76 4.71 -17.07
C PHE A 287 -20.05 4.19 -18.33
N ASN A 288 -20.82 3.66 -19.29
CA ASN A 288 -20.33 3.13 -20.57
C ASN A 288 -19.23 2.05 -20.39
N ASN A 289 -19.36 1.18 -19.39
CA ASN A 289 -18.49 0.00 -19.23
C ASN A 289 -19.20 -1.26 -19.77
N GLY A 290 -18.54 -2.42 -19.69
CA GLY A 290 -19.11 -3.70 -20.10
C GLY A 290 -20.38 -4.04 -19.32
N SER A 291 -21.46 -4.29 -20.08
CA SER A 291 -22.78 -4.70 -19.58
C SER A 291 -22.76 -6.07 -18.92
#